data_AF-A0A0C9TH80-F1
#
_entry.id   AF-A0A0C9TH80-F1
#
_cell.length_a   1.000
_cell.length_b   1.000
_cell.length_c   1.000
_cell.angle_alpha   90.00
_cell.angle_beta   90.00
_cell.angle_gamma   90.00
#
_symmetry.space_group_name_H-M   'P 1'
#
loop_
_entity.id
_entity.type
_entity.pdbx_description
1 polymer ?
#
loop_
_entity_poly.entity_id
_entity_poly.type
_entity_poly.pdbx_seq_one_letter_code
_entity_poly.pdbx_strand_id
1 'polypeptide(L)'
;FATHLLFSSPRLRFSEQQKRSILSWASALGANNVPSMYALGKTQEQIKELFGDPKEKVTTTSGNVFYLNSVSKAIAMDYANPLVRFSMQDYPEDGQGQMSQVHHGEKMLEGLPNNLAPPCVALGTNIFFVNELLQHSTKDYFIPKKFFQAKLGGAPKAEVLAVGHGIIYMLQEGYAVDPELIIVLVSTFTRTYEDIKANGSELEWGFTGESLFSTIGHCTS
;
A
#
# COMPACT_ATOMS: atom_id res chain seq x y z
N PHE A 1 13.31 -24.32 -19.10
CA PHE A 1 12.57 -23.64 -18.02
C PHE A 1 12.71 -24.36 -16.67
N ALA A 2 12.25 -25.62 -16.50
CA ALA A 2 12.29 -26.34 -15.22
C ALA A 2 13.68 -26.44 -14.57
N THR A 3 14.72 -26.74 -15.36
CA THR A 3 16.11 -26.82 -14.88
C THR A 3 16.64 -25.49 -14.34
N HIS A 4 16.27 -24.37 -14.97
CA HIS A 4 16.61 -23.04 -14.46
C HIS A 4 15.92 -22.78 -13.12
N LEU A 5 14.64 -23.12 -13.00
CA LEU A 5 13.86 -22.96 -11.76
C LEU A 5 14.45 -23.76 -10.59
N LEU A 6 14.91 -24.99 -10.84
CA LEU A 6 15.63 -25.80 -9.85
C LEU A 6 16.94 -25.13 -9.40
N PHE A 7 17.77 -24.69 -10.35
CA PHE A 7 19.07 -24.09 -10.06
C PHE A 7 19.01 -22.67 -9.51
N SER A 8 17.88 -21.98 -9.70
CA SER A 8 17.60 -20.63 -9.16
C SER A 8 16.82 -20.65 -7.85
N SER A 9 16.57 -21.84 -7.27
CA SER A 9 15.85 -21.96 -6.00
C SER A 9 16.63 -21.27 -4.85
N PRO A 10 16.01 -20.33 -4.11
CA PRO A 10 16.68 -19.64 -3.00
C PRO A 10 17.14 -20.58 -1.87
N ARG A 11 16.44 -21.71 -1.72
CA ARG A 11 16.67 -22.70 -0.66
C ARG A 11 17.68 -23.77 -1.04
N LEU A 12 18.03 -23.88 -2.32
CA LEU A 12 18.93 -24.91 -2.86
C LEU A 12 20.03 -24.22 -3.68
N ARG A 13 21.18 -23.97 -3.04
CA ARG A 13 22.32 -23.35 -3.71
C ARG A 13 23.17 -24.41 -4.39
N PHE A 14 23.10 -24.45 -5.72
CA PHE A 14 23.98 -25.29 -6.54
C PHE A 14 25.22 -24.50 -6.99
N SER A 15 26.41 -25.06 -6.75
CA SER A 15 27.64 -24.58 -7.37
C SER A 15 27.63 -24.84 -8.89
N GLU A 16 28.47 -24.14 -9.63
CA GLU A 16 28.63 -24.37 -11.07
C GLU A 16 29.07 -25.81 -11.38
N GLN A 17 29.96 -26.41 -10.57
CA GLN A 17 30.30 -27.82 -10.71
C GLN A 17 29.08 -28.73 -10.49
N GLN A 18 28.27 -28.47 -9.46
CA GLN A 18 27.09 -29.29 -9.19
C GLN A 18 26.07 -29.22 -10.32
N LYS A 19 25.81 -28.03 -10.86
CA LYS A 19 24.92 -27.87 -12.03
C LYS A 19 25.42 -28.67 -13.23
N ARG A 20 26.73 -28.58 -13.54
CA ARG A 20 27.35 -29.35 -14.63
C ARG A 20 27.25 -30.85 -14.41
N SER A 21 27.50 -31.33 -13.20
CA SER A 21 27.37 -32.75 -12.86
C SER A 21 25.93 -33.24 -13.04
N ILE A 22 24.94 -32.47 -12.60
CA ILE A 22 23.52 -32.83 -12.75
C ILE A 22 23.11 -32.88 -14.22
N LEU A 23 23.55 -31.91 -15.03
CA LEU A 23 23.27 -31.89 -16.48
C LEU A 23 23.96 -33.04 -17.21
N SER A 24 25.23 -33.31 -16.87
CA SER A 24 26.00 -34.43 -17.43
C SER A 24 25.34 -35.77 -17.09
N TRP A 25 24.91 -35.94 -15.84
CA TRP A 25 24.19 -37.12 -15.38
C TRP A 25 22.85 -37.29 -16.10
N ALA A 26 22.06 -36.21 -16.26
CA ALA A 26 20.82 -36.25 -17.03
C ALA A 26 21.06 -36.66 -18.50
N SER A 27 22.13 -36.15 -19.12
CA SER A 27 22.52 -36.55 -20.47
C SER A 27 22.93 -38.02 -20.55
N ALA A 28 23.67 -38.52 -19.57
CA ALA A 28 24.12 -39.92 -19.51
C ALA A 28 22.95 -40.90 -19.33
N LEU A 29 21.87 -40.47 -18.67
CA LEU A 29 20.62 -41.22 -18.55
C LEU A 29 19.74 -41.17 -19.81
N GLY A 30 20.19 -40.50 -20.87
CA GLY A 30 19.44 -40.40 -22.13
C GLY A 30 18.25 -39.42 -22.06
N ALA A 31 18.26 -38.46 -21.13
CA ALA A 31 17.24 -37.42 -21.10
C ALA A 31 17.30 -36.57 -22.37
N ASN A 32 16.14 -36.33 -22.99
CA ASN A 32 16.04 -35.47 -24.17
C ASN A 32 16.05 -33.99 -23.77
N ASN A 33 16.60 -33.13 -24.63
CA ASN A 33 16.61 -31.67 -24.47
C ASN A 33 17.28 -31.14 -23.18
N VAL A 34 18.36 -31.78 -22.74
CA VAL A 34 19.15 -31.27 -21.60
C VAL A 34 19.77 -29.92 -21.97
N PRO A 35 19.49 -28.84 -21.22
CA PRO A 35 20.02 -27.52 -21.52
C PRO A 35 21.52 -27.46 -21.25
N SER A 36 22.26 -26.73 -22.09
CA SER A 36 23.65 -26.40 -21.80
C SER A 36 23.75 -25.35 -20.69
N MET A 37 24.91 -25.27 -20.03
CA MET A 37 25.20 -24.18 -19.09
C MET A 37 25.03 -22.80 -19.73
N TYR A 38 25.38 -22.66 -21.01
CA TYR A 38 25.20 -21.44 -21.77
C TYR A 38 23.71 -21.09 -21.93
N ALA A 39 22.87 -22.07 -22.30
CA ALA A 39 21.43 -21.84 -22.44
C ALA A 39 20.77 -21.43 -21.12
N LEU A 40 21.23 -22.01 -20.00
CA LEU A 40 20.79 -21.60 -18.65
C LEU A 40 21.20 -20.16 -18.33
N GLY A 41 22.46 -19.78 -18.62
CA GLY A 41 22.95 -18.41 -18.44
C GLY A 41 22.15 -17.39 -19.26
N LYS A 42 21.91 -17.70 -20.54
CA LYS A 42 21.10 -16.84 -21.43
C LYS A 42 19.66 -16.68 -20.94
N THR A 43 19.06 -17.77 -20.44
CA THR A 43 17.71 -17.71 -19.83
C THR A 43 17.72 -16.80 -18.60
N GLN A 44 18.76 -16.87 -17.78
CA GLN A 44 18.90 -16.02 -16.61
C GLN A 44 19.05 -14.54 -16.98
N GLU A 45 19.83 -14.23 -18.02
CA GLU A 45 19.97 -12.87 -18.56
C GLU A 45 18.64 -12.33 -19.08
N GLN A 46 17.90 -13.11 -19.87
CA GLN A 46 16.57 -12.73 -20.37
C GLN A 46 15.59 -12.44 -19.24
N ILE A 47 15.59 -13.26 -18.17
CA ILE A 47 14.75 -13.02 -16.99
C ILE A 47 15.16 -11.72 -16.29
N LYS A 48 16.46 -11.45 -16.15
CA LYS A 48 16.94 -10.19 -15.58
C LYS A 48 16.61 -8.98 -16.43
N GLU A 49 16.59 -9.10 -17.76
CA GLU A 49 16.17 -8.01 -18.65
C GLU A 49 14.68 -7.72 -18.51
N LEU A 50 13.85 -8.76 -18.36
CA LEU A 50 12.40 -8.63 -18.21
C LEU A 50 11.97 -8.06 -16.85
N PHE A 51 12.59 -8.53 -15.76
CA PHE A 51 12.19 -8.17 -14.39
C PHE A 51 13.13 -7.16 -13.70
N GLY A 52 14.24 -6.81 -14.36
CA GLY A 52 15.31 -6.00 -13.80
C GLY A 52 16.27 -6.78 -12.91
N ASP A 53 17.47 -6.24 -12.70
CA ASP A 53 18.31 -6.65 -11.56
C ASP A 53 17.91 -5.79 -10.34
N PRO A 54 17.48 -6.39 -9.22
CA PRO A 54 17.20 -5.63 -8.01
C PRO A 54 18.46 -4.95 -7.45
N LYS A 55 19.67 -5.38 -7.87
CA LYS A 55 20.95 -4.85 -7.40
C LYS A 55 21.43 -3.66 -8.22
N GLU A 56 21.64 -2.55 -7.54
CA GLU A 56 22.34 -1.38 -8.05
C GLU A 56 23.81 -1.44 -7.65
N LYS A 57 24.68 -1.38 -8.64
CA LYS A 57 26.12 -1.30 -8.42
C LYS A 57 26.47 0.14 -8.03
N VAL A 58 26.92 0.33 -6.80
CA VAL A 58 27.39 1.62 -6.31
C VAL A 58 28.90 1.54 -6.11
N THR A 59 29.65 2.45 -6.72
CA THR A 59 31.10 2.56 -6.54
C THR A 59 31.41 3.78 -5.69
N THR A 60 32.10 3.57 -4.57
CA THR A 60 32.51 4.68 -3.69
C THR A 60 33.66 5.46 -4.30
N THR A 61 33.87 6.70 -3.84
CA THR A 61 35.01 7.54 -4.24
C THR A 61 36.36 6.87 -3.96
N SER A 62 36.42 5.95 -2.99
CA SER A 62 37.60 5.13 -2.66
C SER A 62 37.80 3.91 -3.56
N GLY A 63 36.93 3.69 -4.55
CA GLY A 63 37.03 2.58 -5.53
C GLY A 63 36.38 1.27 -5.09
N ASN A 64 35.73 1.22 -3.92
CA ASN A 64 35.03 0.02 -3.48
C ASN A 64 33.69 -0.13 -4.20
N VAL A 65 33.40 -1.34 -4.68
CA VAL A 65 32.15 -1.67 -5.38
C VAL A 65 31.20 -2.38 -4.43
N PHE A 66 30.03 -1.79 -4.21
CA PHE A 66 28.92 -2.38 -3.47
C PHE A 66 27.77 -2.71 -4.42
N TYR A 67 27.00 -3.75 -4.09
CA TYR A 67 25.76 -4.07 -4.77
C TYR A 67 24.63 -3.90 -3.75
N LEU A 68 23.84 -2.85 -3.92
CA LEU A 68 22.72 -2.52 -3.03
C LEU A 68 21.42 -2.99 -3.70
N ASN A 69 20.60 -3.75 -2.98
CA ASN A 69 19.25 -3.97 -3.45
C ASN A 69 18.48 -2.65 -3.33
N SER A 70 17.86 -2.22 -4.43
CA SER A 70 16.97 -1.06 -4.39
C SER A 70 15.76 -1.41 -3.51
N VAL A 71 15.61 -0.70 -2.39
CA VAL A 71 14.52 -0.94 -1.42
C VAL A 71 13.15 -0.75 -2.09
N SER A 72 13.01 0.25 -2.96
CA SER A 72 11.77 0.49 -3.70
C SER A 72 11.44 -0.68 -4.65
N LYS A 73 12.45 -1.23 -5.36
CA LYS A 73 12.25 -2.42 -6.20
C LYS A 73 11.89 -3.66 -5.37
N ALA A 74 12.52 -3.83 -4.20
CA ALA A 74 12.17 -4.93 -3.29
C ALA A 74 10.72 -4.85 -2.82
N ILE A 75 10.29 -3.67 -2.36
CA ILE A 75 8.90 -3.41 -1.96
C ILE A 75 7.95 -3.66 -3.14
N ALA A 76 8.28 -3.16 -4.33
CA ALA A 76 7.44 -3.37 -5.52
C ALA A 76 7.29 -4.87 -5.88
N MET A 77 8.37 -5.65 -5.76
CA MET A 77 8.32 -7.11 -5.96
C MET A 77 7.45 -7.80 -4.91
N ASP A 78 7.52 -7.38 -3.65
CA ASP A 78 6.70 -7.95 -2.57
C ASP A 78 5.21 -7.64 -2.79
N TYR A 79 4.88 -6.42 -3.22
CA TYR A 79 3.51 -6.01 -3.57
C TYR A 79 2.98 -6.73 -4.83
N ALA A 80 3.84 -7.05 -5.79
CA ALA A 80 3.49 -7.81 -6.98
C ALA A 80 3.34 -9.32 -6.73
N ASN A 81 3.84 -9.82 -5.59
CA ASN A 81 3.75 -11.24 -5.25
C ASN A 81 2.40 -11.56 -4.61
N PRO A 82 1.51 -12.34 -5.27
CA PRO A 82 0.18 -12.60 -4.74
C PRO A 82 0.21 -13.34 -3.40
N LEU A 83 1.19 -14.22 -3.16
CA LEU A 83 1.29 -14.96 -1.90
C LEU A 83 1.67 -14.07 -0.73
N VAL A 84 2.59 -13.13 -0.96
CA VAL A 84 3.02 -12.18 0.08
C VAL A 84 1.95 -11.11 0.27
N ARG A 85 1.33 -10.64 -0.81
CA ARG A 85 0.30 -9.59 -0.80
C ARG A 85 -0.87 -9.92 0.14
N PHE A 86 -1.34 -11.18 0.17
CA PHE A 86 -2.42 -11.59 1.08
C PHE A 86 -2.06 -11.50 2.58
N SER A 87 -0.77 -11.47 2.90
CA SER A 87 -0.28 -11.36 4.28
C SER A 87 0.21 -9.95 4.65
N MET A 88 0.15 -9.00 3.71
CA MET A 88 0.53 -7.61 3.96
C MET A 88 -0.55 -6.88 4.74
N GLN A 89 -0.11 -6.07 5.70
CA GLN A 89 -0.96 -5.21 6.49
C GLN A 89 -0.66 -3.74 6.16
N ASP A 90 -1.47 -3.15 5.29
CA ASP A 90 -1.24 -1.79 4.80
C ASP A 90 -1.67 -0.71 5.81
N TYR A 91 -2.67 -1.02 6.64
CA TYR A 91 -3.29 -0.07 7.57
C TYR A 91 -2.93 -0.40 9.03
N PRO A 92 -2.76 0.61 9.89
CA PRO A 92 -2.77 0.39 11.33
C PRO A 92 -4.05 -0.34 11.77
N GLU A 93 -3.95 -1.25 12.73
CA GLU A 93 -5.08 -1.98 13.29
C GLU A 93 -5.26 -1.59 14.76
N ASP A 94 -6.48 -1.23 15.15
CA ASP A 94 -6.83 -1.10 16.57
C ASP A 94 -6.89 -2.50 17.20
N GLY A 95 -5.88 -2.78 18.01
CA GLY A 95 -5.75 -4.05 18.74
C GLY A 95 -6.67 -4.19 19.96
N GLN A 96 -7.60 -3.26 20.20
CA GLN A 96 -8.55 -3.28 21.33
C GLN A 96 -7.83 -3.42 22.68
N GLY A 97 -6.72 -2.69 22.85
CA GLY A 97 -5.88 -2.74 24.03
C GLY A 97 -4.90 -3.93 24.09
N GLN A 98 -4.82 -4.75 23.03
CA GLN A 98 -3.84 -5.83 22.90
C GLN A 98 -2.86 -5.56 21.76
N MET A 99 -1.59 -5.93 21.93
CA MET A 99 -0.57 -5.79 20.89
C MET A 99 0.13 -7.12 20.64
N SER A 100 -0.18 -7.76 19.51
CA SER A 100 0.50 -8.99 19.06
C SER A 100 1.52 -8.75 17.95
N GLN A 101 1.38 -7.63 17.23
CA GLN A 101 2.19 -7.24 16.07
C GLN A 101 2.36 -5.72 16.06
N VAL A 102 3.32 -5.22 15.27
CA VAL A 102 3.63 -3.78 15.20
C VAL A 102 2.43 -2.95 14.72
N HIS A 103 1.62 -3.47 13.80
CA HIS A 103 0.43 -2.76 13.30
C HIS A 103 -0.69 -2.59 14.34
N HIS A 104 -0.67 -3.38 15.43
CA HIS A 104 -1.58 -3.22 16.59
C HIS A 104 -1.11 -2.15 17.58
N GLY A 105 0.07 -1.58 17.37
CA GLY A 105 0.62 -0.59 18.29
C GLY A 105 -0.21 0.70 18.23
N GLU A 106 -0.62 1.20 19.39
CA GLU A 106 -1.29 2.50 19.56
C GLU A 106 -0.54 3.63 18.85
N LYS A 107 0.80 3.58 18.86
CA LYS A 107 1.66 4.52 18.15
C LYS A 107 1.49 4.50 16.62
N MET A 108 1.10 3.37 16.02
CA MET A 108 0.81 3.30 14.59
C MET A 108 -0.54 3.92 14.24
N LEU A 109 -1.52 3.82 15.13
CA LEU A 109 -2.85 4.40 14.94
C LEU A 109 -2.84 5.91 15.23
N GLU A 110 -2.40 6.28 16.42
CA GLU A 110 -2.45 7.66 16.94
C GLU A 110 -1.19 8.45 16.61
N GLY A 111 -0.02 7.84 16.82
CA GLY A 111 1.27 8.51 16.71
C GLY A 111 1.82 8.64 15.29
N LEU A 112 1.24 7.95 14.30
CA LEU A 112 1.70 8.01 12.92
C LEU A 112 1.26 9.34 12.29
N PRO A 113 2.23 10.18 11.84
CA PRO A 113 1.92 11.42 11.13
C PRO A 113 1.07 11.16 9.89
N ASN A 114 0.14 12.06 9.59
CA ASN A 114 -0.80 11.88 8.47
C ASN A 114 -0.10 11.77 7.10
N ASN A 115 1.10 12.35 6.94
CA ASN A 115 1.90 12.25 5.72
C ASN A 115 2.63 10.90 5.57
N LEU A 116 2.68 10.08 6.62
CA LEU A 116 3.27 8.74 6.62
C LEU A 116 2.21 7.63 6.70
N ALA A 117 0.94 8.00 6.95
CA ALA A 117 -0.18 7.07 6.91
C ALA A 117 -0.54 6.71 5.45
N PRO A 118 -1.19 5.56 5.22
CA PRO A 118 -1.69 5.20 3.89
C PRO A 118 -2.57 6.32 3.31
N PRO A 119 -2.24 6.84 2.11
CA PRO A 119 -2.91 8.03 1.57
C PRO A 119 -4.29 7.71 0.97
N CYS A 120 -4.60 6.43 0.74
CA CYS A 120 -5.83 6.03 0.09
C CYS A 120 -6.31 4.64 0.52
N VAL A 121 -7.56 4.34 0.18
CA VAL A 121 -8.16 3.02 0.29
C VAL A 121 -8.85 2.63 -1.01
N ALA A 122 -8.64 1.38 -1.43
CA ALA A 122 -9.31 0.82 -2.59
C ALA A 122 -10.57 0.06 -2.15
N LEU A 123 -11.70 0.39 -2.77
CA LEU A 123 -12.98 -0.27 -2.58
C LEU A 123 -13.55 -0.65 -3.96
N GLY A 124 -13.45 -1.92 -4.32
CA GLY A 124 -13.80 -2.38 -5.66
C GLY A 124 -12.87 -1.76 -6.71
N THR A 125 -13.46 -1.04 -7.67
CA THR A 125 -12.72 -0.30 -8.72
C THR A 125 -12.34 1.12 -8.30
N ASN A 126 -12.89 1.61 -7.18
CA ASN A 126 -12.77 3.00 -6.78
C ASN A 126 -11.66 3.16 -5.74
N ILE A 127 -10.94 4.29 -5.81
CA ILE A 127 -9.89 4.65 -4.87
C ILE A 127 -10.30 5.95 -4.19
N PHE A 128 -10.29 5.95 -2.86
CA PHE A 128 -10.65 7.11 -2.03
C PHE A 128 -9.40 7.61 -1.33
N PHE A 129 -9.12 8.91 -1.43
CA PHE A 129 -7.93 9.54 -0.85
C PHE A 129 -8.25 10.30 0.43
N VAL A 130 -7.26 10.42 1.31
CA VAL A 130 -7.33 11.32 2.47
C VAL A 130 -7.40 12.78 2.01
N ASN A 131 -8.14 13.60 2.77
CA ASN A 131 -8.38 15.02 2.51
C ASN A 131 -9.15 15.34 1.22
N GLU A 132 -9.74 14.34 0.57
CA GLU A 132 -10.63 14.55 -0.57
C GLU A 132 -12.09 14.35 -0.17
N LEU A 133 -12.97 15.13 -0.78
CA LEU A 133 -14.41 14.99 -0.56
C LEU A 133 -14.90 13.67 -1.18
N LEU A 134 -15.67 12.91 -0.42
CA LEU A 134 -16.36 11.72 -0.91
C LEU A 134 -17.81 11.71 -0.43
N GLN A 135 -18.64 10.91 -1.10
CA GLN A 135 -20.02 10.67 -0.70
C GLN A 135 -20.19 9.24 -0.17
N HIS A 136 -20.79 9.12 1.01
CA HIS A 136 -21.13 7.81 1.58
C HIS A 136 -22.61 7.45 1.33
N SER A 137 -23.00 6.22 1.68
CA SER A 137 -24.26 5.60 1.27
C SER A 137 -25.54 6.36 1.64
N THR A 138 -25.53 7.20 2.68
CA THR A 138 -26.67 8.04 3.05
C THR A 138 -26.83 9.29 2.18
N LYS A 139 -25.94 9.51 1.21
CA LYS A 139 -25.78 10.72 0.39
C LYS A 139 -25.12 11.90 1.11
N ASP A 140 -24.72 11.73 2.36
CA ASP A 140 -23.93 12.73 3.07
C ASP A 140 -22.47 12.71 2.59
N TYR A 141 -21.83 13.87 2.71
CA TYR A 141 -20.43 14.07 2.36
C TYR A 141 -19.50 13.88 3.55
N PHE A 142 -18.29 13.44 3.27
CA PHE A 142 -17.27 13.14 4.26
C PHE A 142 -15.88 13.46 3.72
N ILE A 143 -14.97 13.89 4.60
CA ILE A 143 -13.56 14.13 4.28
C ILE A 143 -12.70 13.24 5.20
N PRO A 144 -12.17 12.10 4.69
CA PRO A 144 -11.33 11.20 5.49
C PRO A 144 -9.99 11.87 5.82
N LYS A 145 -9.53 11.72 7.06
CA LYS A 145 -8.21 12.16 7.51
C LYS A 145 -7.22 11.00 7.62
N LYS A 146 -7.70 9.81 8.01
CA LYS A 146 -6.87 8.62 8.18
C LYS A 146 -7.70 7.36 8.01
N PHE A 147 -7.09 6.31 7.46
CA PHE A 147 -7.65 4.97 7.34
C PHE A 147 -6.98 4.03 8.35
N PHE A 148 -7.77 3.18 8.98
CA PHE A 148 -7.31 2.17 9.93
C PHE A 148 -8.22 0.95 9.90
N GLN A 149 -7.81 -0.12 10.55
CA GLN A 149 -8.60 -1.33 10.69
C GLN A 149 -9.05 -1.51 12.14
N ALA A 150 -10.26 -2.01 12.36
CA ALA A 150 -10.71 -2.44 13.67
C ALA A 150 -11.70 -3.59 13.56
N LYS A 151 -11.76 -4.42 14.61
CA LYS A 151 -12.76 -5.49 14.72
C LYS A 151 -14.04 -4.93 15.32
N LEU A 152 -15.11 -4.90 14.53
CA LEU A 152 -16.42 -4.46 15.00
C LEU A 152 -17.21 -5.65 15.57
N GLY A 153 -17.81 -5.47 16.75
CA GLY A 153 -18.77 -6.43 17.32
C GLY A 153 -18.25 -7.86 17.52
N GLY A 154 -16.94 -8.05 17.71
CA GLY A 154 -16.32 -9.38 17.84
C GLY A 154 -16.19 -10.15 16.51
N ALA A 155 -16.32 -9.47 15.37
CA ALA A 155 -16.12 -10.08 14.06
C ALA A 155 -14.72 -10.71 13.93
N PRO A 156 -14.60 -11.84 13.21
CA PRO A 156 -13.33 -12.56 13.07
C PRO A 156 -12.31 -11.80 12.21
N LYS A 157 -12.77 -10.88 11.36
CA LYS A 157 -11.95 -10.10 10.44
C LYS A 157 -12.10 -8.61 10.78
N ALA A 158 -10.97 -7.90 10.80
CA ALA A 158 -10.99 -6.45 10.93
C ALA A 158 -11.56 -5.80 9.66
N GLU A 159 -12.37 -4.76 9.84
CA GLU A 159 -12.91 -3.95 8.76
C GLU A 159 -12.10 -2.66 8.64
N VAL A 160 -12.04 -2.08 7.45
CA VAL A 160 -11.36 -0.80 7.24
C VAL A 160 -12.34 0.33 7.56
N LEU A 161 -11.92 1.22 8.45
CA LEU A 161 -12.64 2.42 8.86
C LEU A 161 -11.84 3.66 8.46
N ALA A 162 -12.56 4.77 8.34
CA ALA A 162 -11.99 6.09 8.14
C ALA A 162 -12.40 6.99 9.31
N VAL A 163 -11.42 7.72 9.85
CA VAL A 163 -11.69 8.85 10.74
C VAL A 163 -11.55 10.14 9.94
N GLY A 164 -12.46 11.08 10.13
CA GLY A 164 -12.51 12.30 9.32
C GLY A 164 -13.68 13.19 9.70
N HIS A 165 -13.96 14.17 8.86
CA HIS A 165 -14.98 15.17 9.13
C HIS A 165 -16.24 14.91 8.31
N GLY A 166 -17.40 15.03 8.96
CA GLY A 166 -18.68 15.14 8.26
C GLY A 166 -18.87 16.53 7.66
N ILE A 167 -19.78 16.65 6.70
CA ILE A 167 -20.24 17.94 6.18
C ILE A 167 -21.61 18.26 6.79
N ILE A 168 -21.74 19.43 7.42
CA ILE A 168 -22.98 19.85 8.09
C ILE A 168 -23.96 20.43 7.07
N TYR A 169 -23.49 21.33 6.19
CA TYR A 169 -24.32 21.93 5.13
C TYR A 169 -23.48 22.46 3.98
N MET A 170 -24.15 22.61 2.83
CA MET A 170 -23.63 23.21 1.60
C MET A 170 -23.93 24.70 1.60
N LEU A 171 -22.91 25.55 1.57
CA LEU A 171 -23.03 26.98 1.31
C LEU A 171 -22.84 27.28 -0.19
N GLN A 172 -23.28 28.47 -0.61
CA GLN A 172 -23.03 29.00 -1.96
C GLN A 172 -21.53 29.18 -2.30
N GLU A 173 -20.63 29.09 -1.33
CA GLU A 173 -19.18 29.20 -1.54
C GLU A 173 -18.40 27.97 -1.05
N GLY A 174 -19.11 26.95 -0.51
CA GLY A 174 -18.45 25.70 -0.19
C GLY A 174 -19.12 24.77 0.80
N TYR A 175 -18.31 23.86 1.35
CA TYR A 175 -18.75 22.83 2.29
C TYR A 175 -18.45 23.26 3.74
N ALA A 176 -19.48 23.34 4.60
CA ALA A 176 -19.28 23.52 6.03
C ALA A 176 -18.84 22.21 6.67
N VAL A 177 -17.58 22.18 7.12
CA VAL A 177 -16.96 20.98 7.71
C VAL A 177 -17.25 20.95 9.21
N ASP A 178 -17.75 19.81 9.70
CA ASP A 178 -17.91 19.59 11.13
C ASP A 178 -16.53 19.50 11.80
N PRO A 179 -16.23 20.32 12.83
CA PRO A 179 -14.96 20.22 13.54
C PRO A 179 -14.77 18.89 14.27
N GLU A 180 -15.85 18.18 14.61
CA GLU A 180 -15.79 16.89 15.29
C GLU A 180 -15.39 15.77 14.32
N LEU A 181 -14.48 14.91 14.77
CA LEU A 181 -14.05 13.74 14.01
C LEU A 181 -15.01 12.60 14.27
N ILE A 182 -15.58 12.07 13.19
CA ILE A 182 -16.42 10.88 13.22
C ILE A 182 -15.68 9.71 12.56
N ILE A 183 -16.05 8.49 12.97
CA ILE A 183 -15.55 7.25 12.40
C ILE A 183 -16.65 6.65 11.52
N VAL A 184 -16.30 6.32 10.28
CA VAL A 184 -17.21 5.73 9.31
C VAL A 184 -16.59 4.48 8.69
N LEU A 185 -17.45 3.54 8.29
CA LEU A 185 -17.07 2.33 7.60
C LEU A 185 -16.72 2.63 6.14
N VAL A 186 -15.54 2.21 5.67
CA VAL A 186 -15.15 2.42 4.26
C VAL A 186 -16.11 1.72 3.30
N SER A 187 -16.71 0.60 3.71
CA SER A 187 -17.73 -0.12 2.91
C SER A 187 -18.97 0.72 2.59
N THR A 188 -19.18 1.84 3.30
CA THR A 188 -20.28 2.77 3.03
C THR A 188 -19.95 3.80 1.95
N PHE A 189 -18.71 3.87 1.47
CA PHE A 189 -18.32 4.86 0.46
C PHE A 189 -18.88 4.51 -0.91
N THR A 190 -19.35 5.53 -1.64
CA THR A 190 -20.04 5.33 -2.91
C THR A 190 -19.44 6.12 -4.08
N ARG A 191 -19.17 7.42 -3.89
CA ARG A 191 -18.64 8.30 -4.95
C ARG A 191 -17.34 8.95 -4.51
N THR A 192 -16.35 8.91 -5.39
CA THR A 192 -15.07 9.59 -5.24
C THR A 192 -15.21 11.09 -5.52
N TYR A 193 -14.18 11.87 -5.22
CA TYR A 193 -14.14 13.29 -5.57
C TYR A 193 -14.31 13.51 -7.07
N GLU A 194 -13.67 12.70 -7.91
CA GLU A 194 -13.78 12.81 -9.37
C GLU A 194 -15.21 12.51 -9.87
N ASP A 195 -15.91 11.56 -9.24
CA ASP A 195 -17.32 11.29 -9.54
C ASP A 195 -18.23 12.47 -9.17
N ILE A 196 -17.91 13.17 -8.09
CA ILE A 196 -18.63 14.39 -7.65
C ILE A 196 -18.34 15.53 -8.62
N LYS A 197 -17.07 15.70 -9.00
CA LYS A 197 -16.61 16.73 -9.93
C LYS A 197 -17.16 16.61 -11.33
N ALA A 198 -17.28 15.38 -11.83
CA ALA A 198 -17.89 15.12 -13.13
C ALA A 198 -19.37 15.55 -13.16
N ASN A 199 -20.04 15.59 -12.00
CA ASN A 199 -21.41 16.04 -11.85
C ASN A 199 -21.42 17.56 -11.55
N GLY A 200 -21.08 18.34 -12.58
CA GLY A 200 -20.62 19.74 -12.48
C GLY A 200 -21.46 20.73 -11.66
N SER A 201 -22.71 20.42 -11.30
CA SER A 201 -23.52 21.23 -10.38
C SER A 201 -23.17 21.08 -8.89
N GLU A 202 -22.40 20.06 -8.49
CA GLU A 202 -22.11 19.75 -7.08
C GLU A 202 -20.84 20.47 -6.54
N LEU A 203 -19.92 20.89 -7.41
CA LEU A 203 -18.63 21.50 -7.03
C LEU A 203 -18.46 22.97 -7.46
N GLU A 204 -19.51 23.65 -7.95
CA GLU A 204 -19.45 25.10 -8.20
C GLU A 204 -19.19 25.93 -6.93
N TRP A 205 -19.23 25.29 -5.75
CA TRP A 205 -19.05 25.89 -4.45
C TRP A 205 -17.75 25.36 -3.83
N GLY A 206 -16.74 26.25 -3.68
CA GLY A 206 -15.36 25.94 -3.27
C GLY A 206 -15.19 25.37 -1.85
N PHE A 207 -13.99 25.49 -1.25
CA PHE A 207 -13.77 25.09 0.15
C PHE A 207 -13.39 26.32 0.97
N THR A 208 -14.30 26.84 1.80
CA THR A 208 -13.99 27.90 2.76
C THR A 208 -13.52 27.29 4.07
N GLY A 209 -12.22 27.07 4.19
CA GLY A 209 -11.56 26.81 5.47
C GLY A 209 -11.01 28.11 6.05
N GLU A 210 -11.86 28.94 6.65
CA GLU A 210 -11.39 30.10 7.43
C GLU A 210 -11.56 29.89 8.94
N SER A 211 -10.39 29.89 9.59
CA SER A 211 -10.11 30.13 10.99
C SER A 211 -11.14 31.02 11.71
N LEU A 212 -11.95 30.41 12.58
CA LEU A 212 -12.62 31.10 13.69
C LEU A 212 -11.82 30.94 14.98
N PHE A 213 -10.57 31.42 14.98
CA PHE A 213 -9.93 31.92 16.20
C PHE A 213 -10.22 33.42 16.32
N SER A 214 -11.18 33.74 17.18
CA SER A 214 -11.31 34.97 17.99
C SER A 214 -12.76 35.46 18.03
N THR A 215 -13.39 35.31 19.19
CA THR A 215 -14.10 36.39 19.90
C THR A 215 -14.42 35.84 21.29
N ILE A 216 -13.45 35.87 22.22
CA ILE A 216 -13.78 35.86 23.64
C ILE A 216 -14.20 37.29 23.94
N GLY A 217 -15.52 37.48 24.00
CA GLY A 217 -16.12 38.71 24.46
C GLY A 217 -15.71 38.99 25.91
N HIS A 218 -15.27 40.22 26.12
CA HIS A 218 -15.34 40.90 27.40
C HIS A 218 -16.72 40.67 28.04
N CYS A 219 -16.75 40.00 29.20
CA CYS A 219 -17.85 40.13 30.15
C CYS A 219 -17.27 40.66 31.46
N THR A 220 -17.42 41.98 31.63
CA THR A 220 -17.43 42.65 32.92
C THR A 220 -18.65 42.23 33.72
N SER A 221 -18.44 41.77 34.95
CA SER A 221 -19.31 41.98 36.12
C SER A 221 -18.48 41.71 37.37
#